data_AF-A0A2D8HTF1-F1
#
_entry.id   AF-A0A2D8HTF1-F1
#
_cell.length_a   1.000
_cell.length_b   1.000
_cell.length_c   1.000
_cell.angle_alpha   90.00
_cell.angle_beta   90.00
_cell.angle_gamma   90.00
#
_symmetry.space_group_name_H-M   'P 1'
#
loop_
_entity.id
_entity.type
_entity.pdbx_description
1 polymer ?
#
loop_
_entity_poly.entity_id
_entity_poly.type
_entity_poly.pdbx_seq_one_letter_code
_entity_poly.pdbx_strand_id
1 'polypeptide(L)'
;FPGAKLAEFTPIDPHLSRPLEDMINNGTLPEDWAVYYCNTKCAVEAGHVDQAWFDEFFGMVSEEMREVRMRGAFASFEGLVYPTFNPRLHTDSDLTDSFTEGMYHYRAIDWGSGPENAFVCLWAAKDAVGTWYIYDEYYSTDQNMTYMDHADRIYNKHPWPNDSWHGPTYGDPASPGLARLFTQSGIPIVGANNQVIEGIETVRVALQLKNGDPKVVIDRDRCPNLIRELQTYVWEKSRGGKFTRNAAPKPLKRDDHSCDALRYLLHTNSGAAGKGSVTGGKIKPKNLKRFLR
;
A
#
# COMPACT_ATOMS: atom_id res chain seq x y z
N PHE A 1 -42.00 8.33 -5.25
CA PHE A 1 -42.14 7.12 -6.10
C PHE A 1 -42.52 5.94 -5.22
N PRO A 2 -43.74 5.40 -5.32
CA PRO A 2 -44.12 4.20 -4.57
C PRO A 2 -43.16 3.06 -4.94
N GLY A 3 -42.42 2.52 -3.96
CA GLY A 3 -41.46 1.42 -4.17
C GLY A 3 -39.98 1.82 -4.23
N ALA A 4 -39.64 3.11 -4.21
CA ALA A 4 -38.23 3.53 -4.10
C ALA A 4 -37.67 3.21 -2.70
N LYS A 5 -36.48 2.62 -2.65
CA LYS A 5 -35.70 2.46 -1.41
C LYS A 5 -34.75 3.64 -1.30
N LEU A 6 -34.77 4.33 -0.17
CA LEU A 6 -33.86 5.42 0.12
C LEU A 6 -32.85 4.96 1.17
N ALA A 7 -31.57 5.20 0.90
CA ALA A 7 -30.48 5.01 1.85
C ALA A 7 -29.80 6.36 2.06
N GLU A 8 -29.73 6.78 3.32
CA GLU A 8 -29.02 7.99 3.75
C GLU A 8 -27.85 7.56 4.63
N PHE A 9 -26.65 8.05 4.33
CA PHE A 9 -25.47 7.80 5.13
C PHE A 9 -24.48 8.95 4.96
N THR A 10 -23.67 9.17 5.98
CA THR A 10 -22.50 10.04 5.89
C THR A 10 -21.28 9.17 5.59
N PRO A 11 -20.45 9.48 4.57
CA PRO A 11 -19.30 8.66 4.20
C PRO A 11 -18.14 8.86 5.20
N ILE A 12 -18.33 8.40 6.44
CA ILE A 12 -17.38 8.51 7.55
C ILE A 12 -16.44 7.31 7.69
N ASP A 13 -16.83 6.15 7.15
CA ASP A 13 -16.03 4.92 7.13
C ASP A 13 -15.60 4.63 5.69
N PRO A 14 -14.31 4.79 5.36
CA PRO A 14 -13.79 4.54 4.02
C PRO A 14 -14.09 3.13 3.51
N HIS A 15 -14.05 2.10 4.37
CA HIS A 15 -14.27 0.73 3.93
C HIS A 15 -15.72 0.51 3.49
N LEU A 16 -16.67 1.15 4.17
CA LEU A 16 -18.09 1.03 3.85
C LEU A 16 -18.49 1.93 2.68
N SER A 17 -17.86 3.10 2.52
CA SER A 17 -18.19 4.03 1.45
C SER A 17 -17.49 3.72 0.12
N ARG A 18 -16.40 2.93 0.14
CA ARG A 18 -15.55 2.69 -1.02
C ARG A 18 -16.26 2.05 -2.23
N PRO A 19 -17.05 0.96 -2.09
CA PRO A 19 -17.68 0.35 -3.26
C PRO A 19 -18.57 1.34 -4.02
N LEU A 20 -19.30 2.18 -3.29
CA LEU A 20 -20.14 3.20 -3.88
C LEU A 20 -19.33 4.34 -4.52
N GLU A 21 -18.24 4.77 -3.87
CA GLU A 21 -17.34 5.78 -4.41
C GLU A 21 -16.71 5.33 -5.74
N ASP A 22 -16.24 4.08 -5.82
CA ASP A 22 -15.69 3.52 -7.06
C ASP A 22 -16.76 3.44 -8.15
N MET A 23 -18.00 3.09 -7.81
CA MET A 23 -19.11 3.07 -8.77
C MET A 23 -19.44 4.46 -9.32
N ILE A 24 -19.42 5.49 -8.46
CA ILE A 24 -19.63 6.89 -8.87
C ILE A 24 -18.49 7.36 -9.77
N ASN A 25 -17.24 7.16 -9.34
CA ASN A 25 -16.06 7.67 -10.04
C ASN A 25 -15.82 6.99 -11.39
N ASN A 26 -16.19 5.72 -11.51
CA ASN A 26 -16.03 4.95 -12.75
C ASN A 26 -17.28 4.97 -13.63
N GLY A 27 -18.36 5.63 -13.19
CA GLY A 27 -19.63 5.67 -13.92
C GLY A 27 -20.30 4.29 -14.05
N THR A 28 -20.12 3.41 -13.06
CA THR A 28 -20.65 2.05 -13.03
C THR A 28 -21.79 1.87 -12.04
N LEU A 29 -22.44 2.96 -11.64
CA LEU A 29 -23.70 2.92 -10.91
C LEU A 29 -24.77 2.16 -11.72
N PRO A 30 -25.60 1.32 -11.08
CA PRO A 30 -26.78 0.74 -11.72
C PRO A 30 -27.67 1.83 -12.31
N GLU A 31 -28.28 1.54 -13.46
CA GLU A 31 -29.11 2.51 -14.20
C GLU A 31 -30.30 3.03 -13.39
N ASP A 32 -30.78 2.26 -12.42
CA ASP A 32 -31.88 2.61 -11.52
C ASP A 32 -31.45 3.37 -10.27
N TRP A 33 -30.15 3.65 -10.09
CA TRP A 33 -29.60 4.38 -8.95
C TRP A 33 -29.41 5.86 -9.27
N ALA A 34 -29.77 6.70 -8.29
CA ALA A 34 -29.45 8.12 -8.30
C ALA A 34 -28.77 8.49 -6.99
N VAL A 35 -27.66 9.22 -7.10
CA VAL A 35 -26.89 9.70 -5.95
C VAL A 35 -27.10 11.21 -5.83
N TYR A 36 -27.48 11.65 -4.64
CA TYR A 36 -27.68 13.06 -4.32
C TYR A 36 -26.78 13.46 -3.17
N TYR A 37 -26.13 14.63 -3.29
CA TYR A 37 -25.28 15.18 -2.24
C TYR A 37 -26.07 16.16 -1.39
N CYS A 38 -26.44 15.75 -0.18
CA CYS A 38 -26.99 16.64 0.84
C CYS A 38 -25.85 17.22 1.66
N ASN A 39 -25.43 18.45 1.36
CA ASN A 39 -24.30 19.08 2.03
C ASN A 39 -24.58 20.54 2.42
N THR A 40 -23.80 21.06 3.36
CA THR A 40 -24.02 22.39 3.93
C THR A 40 -23.83 23.50 2.90
N LYS A 41 -22.96 23.32 1.90
CA LYS A 41 -22.78 24.30 0.82
C LYS A 41 -24.06 24.44 -0.02
N CYS A 42 -24.67 23.33 -0.43
CA CYS A 42 -25.95 23.35 -1.15
C CYS A 42 -27.07 23.98 -0.30
N ALA A 43 -27.06 23.78 1.01
CA ALA A 43 -28.04 24.39 1.92
C ALA A 43 -27.87 25.92 2.03
N VAL A 44 -26.63 26.42 2.03
CA VAL A 44 -26.34 27.87 1.98
C VAL A 44 -26.73 28.46 0.63
N GLU A 45 -26.35 27.81 -0.48
CA GLU A 45 -26.69 28.26 -1.84
C GLU A 45 -28.21 28.31 -2.06
N ALA A 46 -28.98 27.42 -1.43
CA ALA A 46 -30.44 27.42 -1.44
C ALA A 46 -31.08 28.44 -0.47
N GLY A 47 -30.28 29.17 0.31
CA GLY A 47 -30.77 30.15 1.28
C GLY A 47 -31.42 29.53 2.53
N HIS A 48 -31.17 28.25 2.81
CA HIS A 48 -31.69 27.56 4.00
C HIS A 48 -30.80 27.71 5.23
N VAL A 49 -29.53 28.06 5.01
CA VAL A 49 -28.52 28.27 6.06
C VAL A 49 -27.91 29.65 5.88
N ASP A 50 -27.79 30.40 6.98
CA ASP A 50 -27.18 31.73 7.00
C ASP A 50 -25.66 31.68 6.75
N GLN A 51 -25.16 32.64 5.97
CA GLN A 51 -23.74 32.70 5.59
C GLN A 51 -22.82 32.96 6.80
N ALA A 52 -23.24 33.78 7.77
CA ALA A 52 -22.42 34.07 8.94
C ALA A 52 -22.31 32.83 9.84
N TRP A 53 -23.40 32.08 9.99
CA TRP A 53 -23.35 30.77 10.66
C TRP A 53 -22.43 29.78 9.93
N PHE A 54 -22.48 29.73 8.60
CA PHE A 54 -21.60 28.86 7.80
C PHE A 54 -20.12 29.19 8.02
N ASP A 55 -19.76 30.47 7.98
CA ASP A 55 -18.38 30.92 8.17
C ASP A 55 -17.86 30.62 9.58
N GLU A 56 -18.69 30.85 10.61
CA GLU A 56 -18.37 30.51 12.00
C GLU A 56 -18.21 28.99 12.20
N PHE A 57 -19.17 28.20 11.72
CA PHE A 57 -19.16 26.75 11.86
C PHE A 57 -17.92 26.14 11.18
N PHE A 58 -17.64 26.50 9.92
CA PHE A 58 -16.47 25.97 9.21
C PHE A 58 -15.14 26.61 9.63
N GLY A 59 -15.16 27.74 10.33
CA GLY A 59 -13.97 28.31 10.99
C GLY A 59 -13.49 27.46 12.18
N MET A 60 -14.36 26.63 12.76
CA MET A 60 -14.05 25.71 13.86
C MET A 60 -13.80 24.25 13.42
N VAL A 61 -14.08 23.94 12.15
CA VAL A 61 -13.86 22.61 11.56
C VAL A 61 -12.41 22.54 11.04
N SER A 62 -11.74 21.42 11.28
CA SER A 62 -10.36 21.23 10.78
C SER A 62 -10.34 21.18 9.25
N GLU A 63 -9.22 21.60 8.64
CA GLU A 63 -9.10 21.74 7.19
C GLU A 63 -9.39 20.42 6.46
N GLU A 64 -9.07 19.29 7.09
CA GLU A 64 -9.26 17.94 6.57
C GLU A 64 -10.72 17.48 6.55
N MET A 65 -11.55 17.93 7.51
CA MET A 65 -12.99 17.64 7.56
C MET A 65 -13.83 18.65 6.77
N ARG A 66 -13.20 19.75 6.33
CA ARG A 66 -13.89 20.89 5.74
C ARG A 66 -14.59 20.50 4.45
N GLU A 67 -13.91 19.84 3.52
CA GLU A 67 -14.48 19.43 2.23
C GLU A 67 -15.58 18.36 2.37
N VAL A 68 -15.39 17.41 3.29
CA VAL A 68 -16.37 16.34 3.61
C VAL A 68 -17.67 16.95 4.12
N ARG A 69 -17.58 17.82 5.14
CA ARG A 69 -18.74 18.46 5.76
C ARG A 69 -19.36 19.55 4.90
N MET A 70 -18.54 20.26 4.10
CA MET A 70 -19.01 21.34 3.24
C MET A 70 -19.70 20.81 2.00
N ARG A 71 -19.12 19.81 1.32
CA ARG A 71 -19.54 19.37 -0.02
C ARG A 71 -20.11 17.95 -0.04
N GLY A 72 -20.13 17.25 1.09
CA GLY A 72 -20.53 15.84 1.12
C GLY A 72 -19.57 14.97 0.31
N ALA A 73 -18.33 15.42 0.11
CA ALA A 73 -17.30 14.62 -0.52
C ALA A 73 -17.12 13.34 0.29
N PHE A 74 -16.90 12.21 -0.38
CA PHE A 74 -16.34 11.03 0.29
C PHE A 74 -15.12 11.50 1.06
N ALA A 75 -15.06 11.15 2.34
CA ALA A 75 -14.08 11.76 3.21
C ALA A 75 -12.69 11.60 2.58
N SER A 76 -12.03 12.72 2.27
CA SER A 76 -10.61 12.67 1.97
C SER A 76 -9.91 12.32 3.28
N PHE A 77 -9.86 11.02 3.56
CA PHE A 77 -8.72 10.34 4.17
C PHE A 77 -8.25 10.90 5.52
N GLU A 78 -9.16 11.39 6.38
CA GLU A 78 -8.79 11.78 7.74
C GLU A 78 -8.25 10.56 8.48
N GLY A 79 -6.94 10.58 8.73
CA GLY A 79 -6.22 9.51 9.41
C GLY A 79 -5.65 8.45 8.49
N LEU A 80 -5.62 8.58 7.16
CA LEU A 80 -4.86 7.62 6.33
C LEU A 80 -3.38 7.63 6.70
N VAL A 81 -2.80 6.44 6.66
CA VAL A 81 -1.35 6.25 6.74
C VAL A 81 -0.71 6.72 5.44
N TYR A 82 -1.29 6.42 4.26
CA TYR A 82 -0.71 6.73 2.95
C TYR A 82 -1.59 7.65 2.08
N PRO A 83 -1.83 8.92 2.48
CA PRO A 83 -2.74 9.82 1.77
C PRO A 83 -2.24 10.23 0.37
N THR A 84 -0.96 10.06 0.06
CA THR A 84 -0.38 10.35 -1.27
C THR A 84 -0.56 9.23 -2.28
N PHE A 85 -0.96 8.03 -1.83
CA PHE A 85 -1.22 6.93 -2.74
C PHE A 85 -2.40 7.28 -3.64
N ASN A 86 -2.18 7.13 -4.94
CA ASN A 86 -3.20 7.35 -5.96
C ASN A 86 -3.07 6.23 -6.99
N PRO A 87 -4.07 5.34 -7.13
CA PRO A 87 -4.00 4.24 -8.10
C PRO A 87 -3.75 4.71 -9.52
N ARG A 88 -4.26 5.87 -9.92
CA ARG A 88 -4.04 6.39 -11.29
C ARG A 88 -2.59 6.72 -11.58
N LEU A 89 -1.79 7.01 -10.54
CA LEU A 89 -0.40 7.45 -10.67
C LEU A 89 0.60 6.38 -10.23
N HIS A 90 0.18 5.46 -9.35
CA HIS A 90 1.04 4.46 -8.74
C HIS A 90 0.74 3.03 -9.21
N THR A 91 -0.23 2.84 -10.10
CA THR A 91 -0.55 1.51 -10.64
C THR A 91 -0.49 1.48 -12.15
N ASP A 92 -0.06 0.34 -12.67
CA ASP A 92 -0.09 0.01 -14.09
C ASP A 92 -0.80 -1.35 -14.27
N SER A 93 -1.56 -1.51 -15.34
CA SER A 93 -2.21 -2.78 -15.68
C SER A 93 -1.23 -3.78 -16.31
N ASP A 94 -0.09 -3.33 -16.83
CA ASP A 94 0.92 -4.22 -17.37
C ASP A 94 2.34 -3.72 -17.10
N LEU A 95 3.01 -4.36 -16.14
CA LEU A 95 4.41 -4.08 -15.84
C LEU A 95 5.40 -4.86 -16.71
N THR A 96 4.95 -5.70 -17.64
CA THR A 96 5.82 -6.61 -18.40
C THR A 96 6.89 -5.86 -19.19
N ASP A 97 6.54 -4.73 -19.80
CA ASP A 97 7.46 -3.85 -20.54
C ASP A 97 8.35 -2.99 -19.63
N SER A 98 8.03 -2.92 -18.32
CA SER A 98 8.84 -2.19 -17.35
C SER A 98 10.08 -2.98 -16.90
N PHE A 99 10.09 -4.31 -17.05
CA PHE A 99 11.24 -5.11 -16.66
C PHE A 99 12.38 -5.00 -17.66
N THR A 100 13.52 -4.52 -17.18
CA THR A 100 14.76 -4.44 -17.96
C THR A 100 15.79 -5.41 -17.43
N GLU A 101 16.72 -5.82 -18.29
CA GLU A 101 17.84 -6.65 -17.87
C GLU A 101 18.66 -5.93 -16.78
N GLY A 102 18.91 -6.62 -15.66
CA GLY A 102 19.67 -6.07 -14.54
C GLY A 102 18.84 -5.42 -13.43
N MET A 103 17.52 -5.59 -13.43
CA MET A 103 16.72 -5.29 -12.23
C MET A 103 17.03 -6.27 -11.10
N TYR A 104 17.01 -5.77 -9.86
CA TYR A 104 17.16 -6.61 -8.67
C TYR A 104 15.79 -7.00 -8.13
N HIS A 105 15.54 -8.30 -8.04
CA HIS A 105 14.28 -8.88 -7.57
C HIS A 105 14.35 -9.16 -6.06
N TYR A 106 13.25 -8.87 -5.38
CA TYR A 106 13.07 -9.10 -3.95
C TYR A 106 11.71 -9.72 -3.68
N ARG A 107 11.60 -10.40 -2.54
CA ARG A 107 10.30 -10.74 -1.95
C ARG A 107 10.19 -10.15 -0.55
N ALA A 108 8.98 -9.89 -0.11
CA ALA A 108 8.70 -9.59 1.29
C ALA A 108 7.47 -10.35 1.77
N ILE A 109 7.55 -10.91 2.96
CA ILE A 109 6.50 -11.71 3.58
C ILE A 109 6.04 -11.03 4.88
N ASP A 110 4.73 -10.94 5.04
CA ASP A 110 4.09 -10.71 6.34
C ASP A 110 3.45 -12.01 6.82
N TRP A 111 3.76 -12.40 8.06
CA TRP A 111 3.30 -13.65 8.62
C TRP A 111 1.88 -13.47 9.15
N GLY A 112 0.94 -14.22 8.58
CA GLY A 112 -0.45 -14.25 9.05
C GLY A 112 -0.97 -15.67 9.19
N SER A 113 -1.95 -15.83 10.08
CA SER A 113 -2.67 -17.07 10.32
C SER A 113 -4.04 -16.73 10.91
N GLY A 114 -4.96 -16.27 10.07
CA GLY A 114 -6.32 -16.00 10.49
C GLY A 114 -7.17 -15.25 9.46
N PRO A 115 -8.45 -15.04 9.77
CA PRO A 115 -9.38 -14.35 8.88
C PRO A 115 -9.11 -12.83 8.87
N GLU A 116 -8.55 -12.30 9.96
CA GLU A 116 -8.15 -10.91 10.16
C GLU A 116 -6.62 -10.74 10.15
N ASN A 117 -5.86 -11.83 9.93
CA ASN A 117 -4.40 -11.84 9.91
C ASN A 117 -3.94 -12.59 8.66
N ALA A 118 -3.92 -11.92 7.52
CA ALA A 118 -3.61 -12.54 6.24
C ALA A 118 -2.12 -12.89 6.12
N PHE A 119 -1.81 -14.05 5.54
CA PHE A 119 -0.47 -14.35 5.06
C PHE A 119 -0.25 -13.60 3.75
N VAL A 120 0.84 -12.83 3.65
CA VAL A 120 1.18 -12.06 2.43
C VAL A 120 2.59 -12.37 1.95
N CYS A 121 2.77 -12.51 0.63
CA CYS A 121 4.06 -12.41 -0.03
C CYS A 121 3.95 -11.43 -1.20
N LEU A 122 4.79 -10.41 -1.23
CA LEU A 122 4.94 -9.50 -2.37
C LEU A 122 6.17 -9.89 -3.18
N TRP A 123 6.05 -9.81 -4.50
CA TRP A 123 7.18 -9.87 -5.41
C TRP A 123 7.47 -8.48 -5.99
N ALA A 124 8.73 -8.06 -5.93
CA ALA A 124 9.14 -6.76 -6.41
C ALA A 124 10.42 -6.83 -7.23
N ALA A 125 10.60 -5.86 -8.12
CA ALA A 125 11.85 -5.56 -8.79
C ALA A 125 12.25 -4.12 -8.53
N LYS A 126 13.56 -3.84 -8.49
CA LYS A 126 14.11 -2.51 -8.34
C LYS A 126 15.02 -2.18 -9.51
N ASP A 127 14.78 -1.05 -10.15
CA ASP A 127 15.63 -0.56 -11.23
C ASP A 127 16.92 0.12 -10.70
N ALA A 128 17.83 0.44 -11.62
CA ALA A 128 19.08 1.14 -11.29
C ALA A 128 18.88 2.59 -10.80
N VAL A 129 17.72 3.19 -11.06
CA VAL A 129 17.33 4.56 -10.65
C VAL A 129 16.63 4.55 -9.28
N GLY A 130 16.40 3.37 -8.71
CA GLY A 130 15.78 3.14 -7.41
C GLY A 130 14.26 3.12 -7.41
N THR A 131 13.61 2.99 -8.57
CA THR A 131 12.17 2.78 -8.69
C THR A 131 11.83 1.33 -8.38
N TRP A 132 10.78 1.13 -7.60
CA TRP A 132 10.26 -0.20 -7.26
C TRP A 132 9.04 -0.55 -8.10
N TYR A 133 8.99 -1.80 -8.52
CA TYR A 133 7.90 -2.39 -9.30
C TYR A 133 7.37 -3.59 -8.52
N ILE A 134 6.20 -3.45 -7.90
CA ILE A 134 5.51 -4.55 -7.20
C ILE A 134 4.65 -5.27 -8.23
N TYR A 135 5.04 -6.48 -8.60
CA TYR A 135 4.50 -7.11 -9.81
C TYR A 135 3.64 -8.33 -9.57
N ASP A 136 3.62 -8.85 -8.36
CA ASP A 136 2.66 -9.89 -7.98
C ASP A 136 2.50 -9.89 -6.46
N GLU A 137 1.35 -10.39 -6.02
CA GLU A 137 1.06 -10.64 -4.62
C GLU A 137 0.52 -12.05 -4.42
N TYR A 138 0.79 -12.61 -3.25
CA TYR A 138 0.11 -13.79 -2.74
C TYR A 138 -0.51 -13.38 -1.43
N TYR A 139 -1.83 -13.49 -1.34
CA TYR A 139 -2.62 -13.07 -0.19
C TYR A 139 -3.53 -14.22 0.22
N SER A 140 -3.49 -14.62 1.49
CA SER A 140 -4.32 -15.73 1.98
C SER A 140 -4.80 -15.50 3.41
N THR A 141 -6.10 -15.60 3.60
CA THR A 141 -6.78 -15.67 4.91
C THR A 141 -7.32 -17.08 5.22
N ASP A 142 -7.01 -18.06 4.36
CA ASP A 142 -7.44 -19.45 4.53
C ASP A 142 -6.79 -20.09 5.76
N GLN A 143 -7.61 -20.43 6.74
CA GLN A 143 -7.19 -21.01 8.01
C GLN A 143 -6.83 -22.50 7.92
N ASN A 144 -7.14 -23.16 6.81
CA ASN A 144 -6.82 -24.57 6.60
C ASN A 144 -5.41 -24.76 6.01
N MET A 145 -4.77 -23.68 5.58
CA MET A 145 -3.42 -23.72 5.04
C MET A 145 -2.37 -23.70 6.15
N THR A 146 -1.40 -24.59 6.03
CA THR A 146 -0.19 -24.55 6.86
C THR A 146 0.83 -23.59 6.27
N TYR A 147 1.79 -23.16 7.09
CA TYR A 147 2.96 -22.41 6.63
C TYR A 147 3.76 -23.13 5.53
N MET A 148 3.75 -24.47 5.51
CA MET A 148 4.37 -25.23 4.43
C MET A 148 3.59 -25.10 3.12
N ASP A 149 2.25 -25.13 3.17
CA ASP A 149 1.42 -24.93 1.98
C ASP A 149 1.61 -23.53 1.38
N HIS A 150 1.76 -22.51 2.24
CA HIS A 150 2.10 -21.16 1.79
C HIS A 150 3.48 -21.13 1.12
N ALA A 151 4.49 -21.76 1.72
CA ALA A 151 5.84 -21.85 1.16
C ALA A 151 5.85 -22.53 -0.21
N ASP A 152 5.15 -23.66 -0.34
CA ASP A 152 5.04 -24.40 -1.60
C ASP A 152 4.37 -23.55 -2.69
N ARG A 153 3.29 -22.82 -2.37
CA ARG A 153 2.66 -21.93 -3.35
C ARG A 153 3.58 -20.81 -3.78
N ILE A 154 4.31 -20.18 -2.86
CA ILE A 154 5.25 -19.09 -3.17
C ILE A 154 6.41 -19.60 -4.02
N TYR A 155 6.99 -20.75 -3.65
CA TYR A 155 8.11 -21.36 -4.37
C TYR A 155 7.74 -21.67 -5.83
N ASN A 156 6.51 -22.16 -6.06
CA ASN A 156 6.06 -22.54 -7.38
C ASN A 156 5.47 -21.38 -8.21
N LYS A 157 5.12 -20.24 -7.59
CA LYS A 157 4.45 -19.13 -8.28
C LYS A 157 5.38 -18.34 -9.21
N HIS A 158 6.64 -18.13 -8.80
CA HIS A 158 7.66 -17.46 -9.63
C HIS A 158 9.02 -18.15 -9.52
N PRO A 159 9.74 -18.36 -10.63
CA PRO A 159 11.12 -18.81 -10.59
C PRO A 159 11.98 -17.87 -9.74
N TRP A 160 12.85 -18.44 -8.90
CA TRP A 160 13.80 -17.68 -8.08
C TRP A 160 15.21 -18.29 -8.17
N PRO A 161 15.89 -18.11 -9.31
CA PRO A 161 17.22 -18.68 -9.51
C PRO A 161 18.22 -18.09 -8.51
N ASN A 162 19.23 -18.89 -8.16
CA ASN A 162 20.35 -18.43 -7.35
C ASN A 162 21.36 -17.68 -8.23
N ASP A 163 21.02 -16.46 -8.64
CA ASP A 163 21.85 -15.56 -9.44
C ASP A 163 22.11 -14.22 -8.73
N SER A 164 22.79 -13.29 -9.41
CA SER A 164 23.11 -11.98 -8.84
C SER A 164 21.93 -11.00 -8.80
N TRP A 165 20.83 -11.31 -9.48
CA TRP A 165 19.68 -10.40 -9.64
C TRP A 165 18.55 -10.76 -8.68
N HIS A 166 18.50 -11.98 -8.15
CA HIS A 166 17.49 -12.43 -7.21
C HIS A 166 17.99 -12.36 -5.77
N GLY A 167 17.48 -11.37 -5.04
CA GLY A 167 17.83 -11.07 -3.67
C GLY A 167 17.12 -11.94 -2.62
N PRO A 168 17.29 -11.59 -1.34
CA PRO A 168 16.64 -12.29 -0.24
C PRO A 168 15.13 -12.06 -0.22
N THR A 169 14.43 -12.91 0.52
CA THR A 169 13.06 -12.64 0.95
C THR A 169 13.08 -12.01 2.34
N TYR A 170 12.49 -10.82 2.49
CA TYR A 170 12.39 -10.17 3.79
C TYR A 170 11.18 -10.67 4.57
N GLY A 171 11.31 -10.86 5.87
CA GLY A 171 10.18 -11.20 6.73
C GLY A 171 10.39 -10.68 8.15
N ASP A 172 9.32 -10.63 8.95
CA ASP A 172 9.41 -10.15 10.32
C ASP A 172 10.40 -10.99 11.15
N PRO A 173 11.45 -10.38 11.75
CA PRO A 173 12.43 -11.09 12.57
C PRO A 173 11.86 -11.71 13.85
N ALA A 174 10.64 -11.35 14.28
CA ALA A 174 10.03 -11.90 15.49
C ALA A 174 9.68 -13.40 15.38
N SER A 175 9.70 -13.99 14.17
CA SER A 175 9.34 -15.39 13.92
C SER A 175 10.50 -16.23 13.34
N PRO A 176 11.60 -16.45 14.09
CA PRO A 176 12.78 -17.16 13.57
C PRO A 176 12.50 -18.62 13.18
N GLY A 177 11.50 -19.26 13.81
CA GLY A 177 11.05 -20.62 13.45
C GLY A 177 10.45 -20.68 12.04
N LEU A 178 9.61 -19.71 11.68
CA LEU A 178 9.03 -19.60 10.33
C LEU A 178 10.10 -19.24 9.30
N ALA A 179 11.02 -18.34 9.64
CA ALA A 179 12.15 -18.01 8.77
C ALA A 179 12.99 -19.25 8.42
N ARG A 180 13.25 -20.11 9.43
CA ARG A 180 13.96 -21.38 9.22
C ARG A 180 13.16 -22.36 8.36
N LEU A 181 11.86 -22.50 8.61
CA LEU A 181 10.96 -23.35 7.84
C LEU A 181 10.99 -22.99 6.35
N PHE A 182 10.74 -21.72 6.03
CA PHE A 182 10.72 -21.22 4.65
C PHE A 182 12.08 -21.37 3.96
N THR A 183 13.17 -21.12 4.70
CA THR A 183 14.53 -21.32 4.17
C THR A 183 14.78 -22.80 3.81
N GLN A 184 14.27 -23.74 4.62
CA GLN A 184 14.35 -25.18 4.31
C GLN A 184 13.48 -25.57 3.10
N SER A 185 12.39 -24.84 2.84
CA SER A 185 11.54 -24.98 1.65
C SER A 185 12.06 -24.23 0.42
N GLY A 186 13.32 -23.76 0.42
CA GLY A 186 13.93 -23.09 -0.72
C GLY A 186 13.59 -21.60 -0.87
N ILE A 187 13.05 -20.96 0.17
CA ILE A 187 12.75 -19.52 0.23
C ILE A 187 13.62 -18.89 1.32
N PRO A 188 14.84 -18.41 1.02
CA PRO A 188 15.73 -17.84 2.02
C PRO A 188 15.15 -16.57 2.65
N ILE A 189 14.89 -16.60 3.95
CA ILE A 189 14.36 -15.46 4.70
C ILE A 189 15.48 -14.69 5.39
N VAL A 190 15.45 -13.36 5.25
CA VAL A 190 16.28 -12.41 5.99
C VAL A 190 15.38 -11.52 6.84
N GLY A 191 15.79 -11.25 8.08
CA GLY A 191 15.04 -10.36 8.98
C GLY A 191 14.93 -8.96 8.40
N ALA A 192 13.69 -8.48 8.26
CA ALA A 192 13.39 -7.13 7.83
C ALA A 192 13.70 -6.10 8.92
N ASN A 193 13.97 -4.87 8.50
CA ASN A 193 13.87 -3.73 9.41
C ASN A 193 12.39 -3.43 9.67
N ASN A 194 11.90 -3.79 10.86
CA ASN A 194 10.49 -3.75 11.21
C ASN A 194 10.07 -2.49 12.00
N GLN A 195 10.90 -1.44 12.05
CA GLN A 195 10.52 -0.14 12.64
C GLN A 195 9.29 0.43 11.92
N VAL A 196 8.19 0.60 12.66
CA VAL A 196 6.87 0.89 12.08
C VAL A 196 6.79 2.33 11.59
N ILE A 197 7.12 3.31 12.44
CA ILE A 197 6.94 4.73 12.11
C ILE A 197 7.92 5.17 11.03
N GLU A 198 9.21 4.85 11.19
CA GLU A 198 10.25 5.15 10.21
C GLU A 198 10.04 4.39 8.89
N GLY A 199 9.51 3.18 8.98
CA GLY A 199 9.11 2.39 7.81
C GLY A 199 7.96 3.04 7.05
N ILE A 200 6.90 3.46 7.73
CA ILE A 200 5.77 4.20 7.14
C ILE A 200 6.27 5.46 6.43
N GLU A 201 7.17 6.22 7.05
CA GLU A 201 7.75 7.42 6.39
C GLU A 201 8.56 7.05 5.15
N THR A 202 9.26 5.92 5.16
CA THR A 202 9.97 5.43 3.96
C THR A 202 9.00 5.15 2.81
N VAL A 203 7.88 4.48 3.10
CA VAL A 203 6.84 4.22 2.10
C VAL A 203 6.21 5.53 1.60
N ARG A 204 5.90 6.47 2.51
CA ARG A 204 5.37 7.80 2.15
C ARG A 204 6.27 8.55 1.18
N VAL A 205 7.58 8.57 1.44
CA VAL A 205 8.57 9.19 0.54
C VAL A 205 8.60 8.50 -0.81
N ALA A 206 8.49 7.16 -0.85
CA ALA A 206 8.50 6.40 -2.10
C ALA A 206 7.21 6.59 -2.93
N LEU A 207 6.09 6.94 -2.27
CA LEU A 207 4.82 7.32 -2.90
C LEU A 207 4.75 8.80 -3.31
N GLN A 208 5.81 9.59 -3.10
CA GLN A 208 5.87 10.93 -3.67
C GLN A 208 6.32 10.86 -5.13
N LEU A 209 5.71 11.70 -5.96
CA LEU A 209 6.16 11.87 -7.34
C LEU A 209 7.45 12.68 -7.35
N LYS A 210 8.48 12.15 -7.98
CA LYS A 210 9.75 12.85 -8.21
C LYS A 210 9.86 13.17 -9.69
N ASN A 211 9.84 14.47 -10.02
CA ASN A 211 9.82 14.96 -11.40
C ASN A 211 8.59 14.47 -12.21
N GLY A 212 7.49 14.14 -11.54
CA GLY A 212 6.28 13.60 -12.16
C GLY A 212 6.18 12.07 -12.12
N ASP A 213 7.28 11.37 -11.82
CA ASP A 213 7.32 9.91 -11.83
C ASP A 213 7.22 9.31 -10.41
N PRO A 214 6.42 8.26 -10.21
CA PRO A 214 6.36 7.54 -8.92
C PRO A 214 7.65 6.74 -8.67
N LYS A 215 8.03 6.58 -7.40
CA LYS A 215 9.14 5.68 -7.01
C LYS A 215 8.70 4.27 -6.62
N VAL A 216 7.39 4.04 -6.61
CA VAL A 216 6.76 2.73 -6.48
C VAL A 216 5.64 2.65 -7.51
N VAL A 217 5.69 1.63 -8.35
CA VAL A 217 4.63 1.27 -9.30
C VAL A 217 4.15 -0.13 -8.94
N ILE A 218 2.83 -0.31 -8.91
CA ILE A 218 2.17 -1.53 -8.46
C ILE A 218 1.33 -2.09 -9.60
N ASP A 219 1.46 -3.38 -9.87
CA ASP A 219 0.61 -4.05 -10.84
C ASP A 219 -0.85 -4.05 -10.38
N ARG A 220 -1.72 -3.44 -11.17
CA ARG A 220 -3.12 -3.19 -10.82
C ARG A 220 -3.91 -4.48 -10.68
N ASP A 221 -3.67 -5.43 -11.58
CA ASP A 221 -4.50 -6.61 -11.72
C ASP A 221 -3.97 -7.76 -10.86
N ARG A 222 -2.65 -7.81 -10.65
CA ARG A 222 -1.98 -8.83 -9.83
C ARG A 222 -1.81 -8.45 -8.37
N CYS A 223 -1.92 -7.17 -7.99
CA CYS A 223 -1.77 -6.71 -6.60
C CYS A 223 -3.01 -5.98 -6.02
N PRO A 224 -4.24 -6.52 -6.17
CA PRO A 224 -5.45 -5.83 -5.73
C PRO A 224 -5.54 -5.61 -4.21
N ASN A 225 -4.99 -6.51 -3.38
CA ASN A 225 -5.03 -6.36 -1.92
C ASN A 225 -4.08 -5.29 -1.44
N LEU A 226 -2.86 -5.23 -1.98
CA LEU A 226 -1.95 -4.13 -1.66
C LEU A 226 -2.55 -2.77 -2.00
N ILE A 227 -3.19 -2.65 -3.17
CA ILE A 227 -3.86 -1.41 -3.58
C ILE A 227 -5.00 -1.05 -2.62
N ARG A 228 -5.86 -2.03 -2.28
CA ARG A 228 -6.95 -1.85 -1.31
C ARG A 228 -6.42 -1.36 0.04
N GLU A 229 -5.41 -2.04 0.58
CA GLU A 229 -4.86 -1.70 1.90
C GLU A 229 -4.19 -0.32 1.90
N LEU A 230 -3.43 0.04 0.85
CA LEU A 230 -2.84 1.39 0.72
C LEU A 230 -3.90 2.51 0.74
N GLN A 231 -5.12 2.22 0.27
CA GLN A 231 -6.23 3.17 0.24
C GLN A 231 -7.03 3.23 1.54
N THR A 232 -6.96 2.20 2.39
CA THR A 232 -7.81 2.08 3.57
C THR A 232 -7.04 2.07 4.89
N TYR A 233 -5.71 1.96 4.87
CA TYR A 233 -4.90 1.87 6.07
C TYR A 233 -4.90 3.20 6.85
N VAL A 234 -5.35 3.17 8.11
CA VAL A 234 -5.59 4.36 8.94
C VAL A 234 -4.85 4.32 10.28
N TRP A 235 -4.63 5.49 10.88
CA TRP A 235 -4.17 5.67 12.25
C TRP A 235 -5.28 5.40 13.26
N GLU A 236 -4.94 4.86 14.44
CA GLU A 236 -5.88 4.73 15.56
C GLU A 236 -6.37 6.11 16.03
N LYS A 237 -7.68 6.23 16.24
CA LYS A 237 -8.30 7.41 16.87
C LYS A 237 -8.20 7.28 18.39
N SER A 238 -7.87 8.35 19.11
CA SER A 238 -7.96 8.34 20.58
C SER A 238 -9.42 8.32 21.05
N ARG A 239 -9.66 7.86 22.29
CA ARG A 239 -10.97 7.99 22.97
C ARG A 239 -11.40 9.47 22.95
N GLY A 240 -12.34 9.82 22.08
CA GLY A 240 -12.78 11.20 21.84
C GLY A 240 -12.64 11.67 20.38
N GLY A 241 -12.22 10.80 19.46
CA GLY A 241 -12.21 11.09 18.02
C GLY A 241 -11.08 11.99 17.54
N LYS A 242 -10.16 12.40 18.42
CA LYS A 242 -8.93 13.13 18.07
C LYS A 242 -7.77 12.15 17.94
N PHE A 243 -6.81 12.40 17.05
CA PHE A 243 -5.56 11.64 17.04
C PHE A 243 -4.82 11.78 18.38
N THR A 244 -4.15 10.73 18.85
CA THR A 244 -3.50 10.70 20.17
C THR A 244 -2.42 11.78 20.26
N ARG A 245 -2.72 12.92 20.88
CA ARG A 245 -1.75 14.04 21.02
C ARG A 245 -0.56 13.71 21.93
N ASN A 246 -0.69 12.72 22.82
CA ASN A 246 0.28 12.44 23.88
C ASN A 246 0.86 11.01 23.85
N ALA A 247 0.45 10.15 22.91
CA ALA A 247 1.04 8.84 22.68
C ALA A 247 1.56 8.79 21.25
N ALA A 248 2.69 8.13 21.03
CA ALA A 248 3.22 7.91 19.68
C ALA A 248 2.09 7.35 18.80
N PRO A 249 1.82 7.94 17.63
CA PRO A 249 0.71 7.54 16.78
C PRO A 249 0.88 6.07 16.40
N LYS A 250 -0.19 5.29 16.50
CA LYS A 250 -0.18 3.87 16.13
C LYS A 250 -1.13 3.65 14.97
N PRO A 251 -0.72 2.90 13.93
CA PRO A 251 -1.64 2.49 12.91
C PRO A 251 -2.68 1.52 13.49
N LEU A 252 -3.90 1.58 12.98
CA LEU A 252 -4.93 0.61 13.29
C LEU A 252 -4.55 -0.72 12.65
N LYS A 253 -4.34 -1.76 13.46
CA LYS A 253 -3.99 -3.11 13.01
C LYS A 253 -5.19 -3.82 12.37
N ARG A 254 -5.53 -3.43 11.16
CA ARG A 254 -6.59 -4.02 10.35
C ARG A 254 -6.29 -3.75 8.89
N ASP A 255 -6.34 -4.80 8.07
CA ASP A 255 -6.07 -4.69 6.63
C ASP A 255 -4.71 -4.00 6.34
N ASP A 256 -3.64 -4.43 7.03
CA ASP A 256 -2.32 -3.82 6.93
C ASP A 256 -1.19 -4.76 6.53
N HIS A 257 -1.49 -6.02 6.20
CA HIS A 257 -0.51 -7.08 5.96
C HIS A 257 0.34 -6.86 4.70
N SER A 258 -0.30 -6.48 3.60
CA SER A 258 0.37 -6.11 2.35
C SER A 258 1.13 -4.80 2.51
N CYS A 259 0.56 -3.84 3.24
CA CYS A 259 1.26 -2.61 3.61
C CYS A 259 2.53 -2.88 4.44
N ASP A 260 2.48 -3.84 5.36
CA ASP A 260 3.62 -4.25 6.18
C ASP A 260 4.68 -4.98 5.36
N ALA A 261 4.29 -5.90 4.48
CA ALA A 261 5.21 -6.52 3.52
C ALA A 261 5.90 -5.47 2.63
N LEU A 262 5.15 -4.48 2.11
CA LEU A 262 5.71 -3.39 1.31
C LEU A 262 6.69 -2.53 2.14
N ARG A 263 6.34 -2.25 3.41
CA ARG A 263 7.20 -1.52 4.34
C ARG A 263 8.51 -2.27 4.61
N TYR A 264 8.46 -3.58 4.84
CA TYR A 264 9.66 -4.40 5.01
C TYR A 264 10.58 -4.34 3.80
N LEU A 265 10.00 -4.41 2.61
CA LEU A 265 10.72 -4.33 1.34
C LEU A 265 11.46 -3.00 1.17
N LEU A 266 10.73 -1.88 1.31
CA LEU A 266 11.25 -0.54 1.10
C LEU A 266 12.20 -0.09 2.21
N HIS A 267 11.83 -0.30 3.47
CA HIS A 267 12.58 0.21 4.62
C HIS A 267 13.86 -0.57 4.88
N THR A 268 13.87 -1.88 4.65
CA THR A 268 15.12 -2.66 4.76
C THR A 268 16.14 -2.24 3.69
N ASN A 269 15.66 -1.80 2.52
CA ASN A 269 16.50 -1.37 1.40
C ASN A 269 16.81 0.14 1.36
N SER A 270 16.20 0.96 2.23
CA SER A 270 16.49 2.40 2.29
C SER A 270 17.81 2.71 3.02
N GLY A 271 18.23 1.84 3.94
CA GLY A 271 19.51 1.94 4.66
C GLY A 271 20.76 1.56 3.83
N ALA A 272 20.58 0.96 2.65
CA ALA A 272 21.69 0.52 1.80
C ALA A 272 22.40 1.67 1.05
N ALA A 273 21.88 2.90 1.10
CA ALA A 273 22.54 4.07 0.52
C ALA A 273 23.76 4.58 1.34
N GLY A 274 24.14 3.91 2.45
CA GLY A 274 25.20 4.40 3.35
C GLY A 274 26.25 3.39 3.84
N LYS A 275 26.16 2.09 3.54
CA LYS A 275 27.19 1.11 3.95
C LYS A 275 27.39 0.04 2.89
N GLY A 276 28.23 0.35 1.91
CA GLY A 276 28.81 -0.65 1.02
C GLY A 276 29.69 -1.62 1.83
N SER A 277 29.19 -2.83 2.05
CA SER A 277 30.06 -4.00 2.25
C SER A 277 30.37 -4.56 0.87
N VAL A 278 31.36 -3.95 0.20
CA VAL A 278 32.04 -4.60 -0.91
C VAL A 278 32.94 -5.65 -0.27
N THR A 279 32.49 -6.90 -0.22
CA THR A 279 33.40 -8.01 0.03
C THR A 279 34.24 -8.17 -1.24
N GLY A 280 35.50 -7.75 -1.15
CA GLY A 280 36.44 -7.69 -2.25
C GLY A 280 36.76 -9.08 -2.81
N GLY A 281 36.11 -9.44 -3.91
CA GLY A 281 36.61 -10.44 -4.85
C GLY A 281 37.56 -9.76 -5.83
N LYS A 282 38.86 -10.06 -5.74
CA LYS A 282 39.87 -9.61 -6.72
C LYS A 282 39.55 -10.20 -8.11
N ILE A 283 38.89 -9.44 -8.98
CA ILE A 283 38.77 -9.78 -10.40
C ILE A 283 40.02 -9.25 -11.11
N LYS A 284 40.86 -10.17 -11.61
CA LYS A 284 42.01 -9.83 -12.47
C LYS A 284 41.49 -9.24 -13.80
N PRO A 285 42.12 -8.19 -14.35
CA PRO A 285 41.68 -7.60 -15.60
C PRO A 285 41.92 -8.56 -16.77
N LYS A 286 40.84 -8.99 -17.44
CA LYS A 286 40.93 -9.60 -18.77
C LYS A 286 40.65 -8.53 -19.83
N ASN A 287 41.74 -8.14 -20.49
CA ASN A 287 41.87 -7.48 -21.79
C ASN A 287 40.58 -7.24 -22.58
N LEU A 288 40.13 -5.98 -22.60
CA LEU A 288 39.19 -5.47 -23.59
C LEU A 288 39.98 -5.01 -24.84
N LYS A 289 40.05 -5.85 -25.88
CA LYS A 289 40.45 -5.41 -27.24
C LYS A 289 39.63 -6.16 -28.30
N ARG A 290 39.07 -5.36 -29.22
CA ARG A 290 38.32 -5.69 -30.45
C ARG A 290 36.92 -6.26 -30.18
N PHE A 291 35.85 -5.72 -30.77
CA PHE A 291 35.68 -5.52 -32.21
C PHE A 291 35.09 -4.16 -32.59
N LEU A 292 35.83 -3.43 -33.42
CA LEU A 292 35.27 -2.59 -34.48
C LEU A 292 35.62 -3.31 -35.78
N ARG A 293 34.60 -3.89 -36.43
CA ARG A 293 34.36 -3.98 -37.86
C ARG A 293 33.07 -4.76 -38.08
#